data_AF-X1FTV6-F1
#
_entry.id   AF-X1FTV6-F1
#
_cell.length_a   1.000
_cell.length_b   1.000
_cell.length_c   1.000
_cell.angle_alpha   90.00
_cell.angle_beta   90.00
_cell.angle_gamma   90.00
#
_symmetry.space_group_name_H-M   'P 1'
#
loop_
_entity.id
_entity.type
_entity.pdbx_description
1 polymer ?
#
loop_
_entity_poly.entity_id
_entity_poly.type
_entity_poly.pdbx_seq_one_letter_code
_entity_poly.pdbx_strand_id
1 'polypeptide(L)'
;GRIPRTAIPILRERLDMRECICGEPLDPGTPRYQRIENLIVQQEAASAVDDRLTELRYIAAQKLSQLSDPDSSWTRQMRSIIERRNDLKRQIETLEAELKAVETKISELPETDIGFLREQRKQRLEYRDSLTREQSVGQSDRDKLARAKKLANDEWNALTARQKRYERVRYRLDAASDILDVIAISYKTIEESEIPRVCSAMNEYFLNMIQADPEHSIIRRADITEAYDIAVYGPEDRHLDTDLDLNGASRRALTLAFILALTEVSGVKAPNVIDTPLG
;
A
#
# COMPACT_ATOMS: atom_id res chain seq x y z
N GLY A 1 -106.89 -14.26 -14.35
CA GLY A 1 -105.56 -13.84 -14.86
C GLY A 1 -104.50 -14.36 -13.92
N ARG A 2 -103.36 -14.83 -14.45
CA ARG A 2 -102.20 -15.27 -13.64
C ARG A 2 -101.40 -14.05 -13.19
N ILE A 3 -101.22 -13.89 -11.88
CA ILE A 3 -100.44 -12.80 -11.26
C ILE A 3 -98.97 -13.26 -11.16
N PRO A 4 -97.96 -12.39 -11.21
CA PRO A 4 -96.56 -12.82 -11.03
C PRO A 4 -96.29 -13.39 -9.63
N ARG A 5 -95.44 -14.44 -9.52
CA ARG A 5 -95.00 -15.02 -8.23
C ARG A 5 -94.40 -14.00 -7.26
N THR A 6 -93.77 -12.95 -7.79
CA THR A 6 -93.20 -11.85 -7.00
C THR A 6 -94.25 -11.11 -6.17
N ALA A 7 -95.54 -11.22 -6.51
CA ALA A 7 -96.63 -10.62 -5.75
C ALA A 7 -97.16 -11.53 -4.62
N ILE A 8 -96.73 -12.80 -4.52
CA ILE A 8 -97.19 -13.74 -3.47
C ILE A 8 -96.94 -13.20 -2.04
N PRO A 9 -95.75 -12.67 -1.69
CA PRO A 9 -95.50 -12.14 -0.35
C PRO A 9 -96.49 -11.04 0.04
N ILE A 10 -96.82 -10.17 -0.93
CA ILE A 10 -97.77 -9.07 -0.75
C ILE A 10 -99.19 -9.62 -0.54
N LEU A 11 -99.58 -10.65 -1.30
CA LEU A 11 -100.91 -11.27 -1.15
C LEU A 11 -101.06 -11.99 0.21
N ARG A 12 -100.01 -12.66 0.69
CA ARG A 12 -99.99 -13.28 2.03
C ARG A 12 -100.11 -12.23 3.13
N GLU A 13 -99.32 -11.16 3.05
CA GLU A 13 -99.38 -10.04 4.00
C GLU A 13 -100.79 -9.43 4.10
N ARG A 14 -101.50 -9.28 2.97
CA ARG A 14 -102.87 -8.73 2.97
C ARG A 14 -103.91 -9.67 3.57
N LEU A 15 -103.77 -10.99 3.40
CA LEU A 15 -104.63 -11.97 4.06
C LEU A 15 -104.41 -11.94 5.59
N ASP A 16 -103.17 -11.77 6.04
CA ASP A 16 -102.85 -11.66 7.46
C ASP A 16 -103.42 -10.38 8.09
N MET A 17 -103.36 -9.26 7.36
CA MET A 17 -103.98 -7.99 7.78
C MET A 17 -105.52 -8.00 7.69
N ARG A 18 -106.11 -9.04 7.09
CA ARG A 18 -107.56 -9.21 6.87
C ARG A 18 -108.23 -8.03 6.15
N GLU A 19 -107.48 -7.31 5.33
CA GLU A 19 -107.96 -6.14 4.59
C GLU A 19 -107.34 -6.11 3.18
N CYS A 20 -108.19 -5.90 2.18
CA CYS A 20 -107.75 -5.81 0.79
C CYS A 20 -107.07 -4.46 0.52
N ILE A 21 -106.26 -4.35 -0.54
CA ILE A 21 -105.68 -3.08 -1.00
C ILE A 21 -106.76 -2.02 -1.31
N CYS A 22 -107.99 -2.45 -1.61
CA CYS A 22 -109.13 -1.56 -1.83
C CYS A 22 -109.94 -1.23 -0.56
N GLY A 23 -109.51 -1.65 0.63
CA GLY A 23 -110.16 -1.34 1.92
C GLY A 23 -111.34 -2.24 2.32
N GLU A 24 -111.57 -3.33 1.58
CA GLU A 24 -112.64 -4.30 1.87
C GLU A 24 -112.16 -5.40 2.83
N PRO A 25 -112.99 -5.85 3.80
CA PRO A 25 -112.58 -6.86 4.77
C PRO A 25 -112.39 -8.24 4.11
N LEU A 26 -111.28 -8.90 4.46
CA LEU A 26 -110.89 -10.23 4.00
C LEU A 26 -110.91 -11.19 5.18
N ASP A 27 -112.09 -11.40 5.75
CA ASP A 27 -112.24 -12.30 6.89
C ASP A 27 -112.13 -13.79 6.47
N PRO A 28 -111.57 -14.65 7.34
CA PRO A 28 -111.40 -16.07 7.07
C PRO A 28 -112.74 -16.76 6.76
N GLY A 29 -112.76 -17.56 5.69
CA GLY A 29 -113.95 -18.30 5.26
C GLY A 29 -114.89 -17.53 4.32
N THR A 30 -114.63 -16.24 4.07
CA THR A 30 -115.36 -15.52 3.01
C THR A 30 -114.98 -16.04 1.62
N PRO A 31 -115.88 -15.95 0.61
CA PRO A 31 -115.59 -16.43 -0.75
C PRO A 31 -114.36 -15.75 -1.37
N ARG A 32 -114.08 -14.49 -0.96
CA ARG A 32 -112.95 -13.71 -1.45
C ARG A 32 -111.64 -14.18 -0.83
N TYR A 33 -111.61 -14.43 0.48
CA TYR A 33 -110.45 -15.00 1.18
C TYR A 33 -110.03 -16.32 0.52
N GLN A 34 -110.98 -17.24 0.34
CA GLN A 34 -110.72 -18.54 -0.29
C GLN A 34 -110.26 -18.41 -1.74
N ARG A 35 -110.74 -17.42 -2.49
CA ARG A 35 -110.29 -17.20 -3.88
C ARG A 35 -108.83 -16.74 -3.93
N ILE A 36 -108.42 -15.84 -3.04
CA ILE A 36 -107.02 -15.37 -2.97
C ILE A 36 -106.10 -16.49 -2.46
N GLU A 37 -106.52 -17.22 -1.44
CA GLU A 37 -105.79 -18.38 -0.91
C GLU A 37 -105.58 -19.45 -2.00
N ASN A 38 -106.63 -19.80 -2.75
CA ASN A 38 -106.52 -20.72 -3.89
C ASN A 38 -105.60 -20.19 -4.99
N LEU A 39 -105.57 -18.87 -5.24
CA LEU A 39 -104.66 -18.27 -6.22
C LEU A 39 -103.19 -18.37 -5.77
N ILE A 40 -102.92 -18.20 -4.48
CA ILE A 40 -101.58 -18.38 -3.91
C ILE A 40 -101.14 -19.84 -4.06
N VAL A 41 -101.99 -20.80 -3.65
CA VAL A 41 -101.69 -22.23 -3.75
C VAL A 41 -101.46 -22.67 -5.19
N GLN A 42 -102.30 -22.23 -6.14
CA GLN A 42 -102.13 -22.56 -7.56
C GLN A 42 -100.84 -21.98 -8.16
N GLN A 43 -100.35 -20.86 -7.65
CA GLN A 43 -99.09 -20.25 -8.07
C GLN A 43 -97.86 -20.86 -7.39
N GLU A 44 -97.98 -21.27 -6.13
CA GLU A 44 -96.95 -22.03 -5.43
C GLU A 44 -96.78 -23.44 -6.03
N ALA A 45 -97.82 -23.98 -6.66
CA ALA A 45 -97.76 -25.22 -7.43
C ALA A 45 -97.15 -25.09 -8.84
N ALA A 46 -96.92 -23.88 -9.36
CA ALA A 46 -96.27 -23.69 -10.66
C ALA A 46 -94.76 -24.01 -10.57
N SER A 47 -94.23 -24.77 -11.53
CA SER A 47 -92.92 -25.43 -11.41
C SER A 47 -91.73 -24.48 -11.56
N ALA A 48 -90.56 -24.88 -11.03
CA ALA A 48 -89.26 -24.18 -11.15
C ALA A 48 -88.84 -23.86 -12.60
N VAL A 49 -89.43 -24.52 -13.60
CA VAL A 49 -89.19 -24.27 -15.02
C VAL A 49 -89.74 -22.91 -15.45
N ASP A 50 -90.87 -22.45 -14.90
CA ASP A 50 -91.48 -21.16 -15.24
C ASP A 50 -90.67 -19.97 -14.67
N ASP A 51 -90.13 -20.14 -13.45
CA ASP A 51 -89.24 -19.14 -12.84
C ASP A 51 -87.94 -19.01 -13.67
N ARG A 52 -87.38 -20.15 -14.10
CA ARG A 52 -86.18 -20.16 -14.94
C ARG A 52 -86.42 -19.56 -16.32
N LEU A 53 -87.57 -19.83 -16.94
CA LEU A 53 -87.96 -19.25 -18.23
C LEU A 53 -88.13 -17.74 -18.15
N THR A 54 -88.71 -17.23 -17.06
CA THR A 54 -88.93 -15.78 -16.88
C THR A 54 -87.61 -15.04 -16.67
N GLU A 55 -86.71 -15.62 -15.86
CA GLU A 55 -85.36 -15.11 -15.65
C GLU A 55 -84.53 -15.11 -16.95
N LEU A 56 -84.56 -16.23 -17.69
CA LEU A 56 -83.91 -16.34 -18.99
C LEU A 56 -84.46 -15.34 -20.01
N ARG A 57 -85.78 -15.09 -20.01
CA ARG A 57 -86.39 -14.11 -20.93
C ARG A 57 -85.88 -12.70 -20.68
N TYR A 58 -85.75 -12.29 -19.42
CA TYR A 58 -85.22 -10.96 -19.07
C TYR A 58 -83.73 -10.83 -19.41
N ILE A 59 -82.93 -11.85 -19.10
CA ILE A 59 -81.50 -11.88 -19.45
C ILE A 59 -81.32 -11.84 -20.97
N ALA A 60 -82.09 -12.63 -21.72
CA ALA A 60 -82.04 -12.67 -23.17
C ALA A 60 -82.44 -11.31 -23.78
N ALA A 61 -83.52 -10.69 -23.30
CA ALA A 61 -83.96 -9.38 -23.80
C ALA A 61 -82.91 -8.27 -23.55
N GLN A 62 -82.26 -8.28 -22.37
CA GLN A 62 -81.18 -7.35 -22.04
C GLN A 62 -79.91 -7.59 -22.87
N LYS A 63 -79.58 -8.85 -23.15
CA LYS A 63 -78.41 -9.19 -23.99
C LYS A 63 -78.66 -8.92 -25.47
N LEU A 64 -79.87 -9.13 -25.96
CA LEU A 64 -80.22 -8.82 -27.35
C LEU A 64 -80.16 -7.32 -27.62
N SER A 65 -80.66 -6.48 -26.71
CA SER A 65 -80.59 -5.02 -26.86
C SER A 65 -79.15 -4.49 -26.84
N GLN A 66 -78.23 -5.15 -26.13
CA GLN A 66 -76.80 -4.85 -26.16
C GLN A 66 -76.10 -5.30 -27.46
N LEU A 67 -76.65 -6.26 -28.19
CA LEU A 67 -76.08 -6.78 -29.45
C LEU A 67 -76.61 -6.04 -30.69
N SER A 68 -77.81 -5.47 -30.62
CA SER A 68 -78.44 -4.73 -31.74
C SER A 68 -77.90 -3.31 -31.94
N ASP A 69 -77.06 -2.81 -31.05
CA ASP A 69 -76.35 -1.54 -31.22
C ASP A 69 -75.04 -1.77 -32.01
N PRO A 70 -74.88 -1.21 -33.23
CA PRO A 70 -73.67 -1.35 -34.04
C PRO A 70 -72.40 -0.87 -33.34
N ASP A 71 -72.54 0.02 -32.35
CA ASP A 71 -71.43 0.57 -31.55
C ASP A 71 -71.22 -0.12 -30.20
N SER A 72 -71.94 -1.23 -29.96
CA SER A 72 -71.78 -2.06 -28.78
C SER A 72 -70.32 -2.52 -28.62
N SER A 73 -69.86 -2.48 -27.37
CA SER A 73 -68.50 -2.88 -26.97
C SER A 73 -68.11 -4.27 -27.52
N TRP A 74 -69.06 -5.20 -27.58
CA TRP A 74 -68.84 -6.56 -28.09
C TRP A 74 -68.52 -6.59 -29.59
N THR A 75 -69.25 -5.85 -30.42
CA THR A 75 -69.02 -5.82 -31.87
C THR A 75 -67.66 -5.20 -32.20
N ARG A 76 -67.26 -4.16 -31.45
CA ARG A 76 -65.90 -3.57 -31.54
C ARG A 76 -64.80 -4.54 -31.09
N GLN A 77 -64.99 -5.25 -29.99
CA GLN A 77 -64.05 -6.27 -29.51
C GLN A 77 -63.93 -7.43 -30.50
N MET A 78 -65.03 -7.88 -31.09
CA MET A 78 -65.01 -8.96 -32.07
C MET A 78 -64.29 -8.54 -33.35
N ARG A 79 -64.53 -7.31 -33.84
CA ARG A 79 -63.83 -6.77 -35.01
C ARG A 79 -62.31 -6.68 -34.77
N SER A 80 -61.89 -6.18 -33.60
CA SER A 80 -60.47 -6.08 -33.26
C SER A 80 -59.79 -7.46 -33.12
N ILE A 81 -60.49 -8.47 -32.59
CA ILE A 81 -59.99 -9.85 -32.53
C ILE A 81 -59.82 -10.44 -33.94
N ILE A 82 -60.78 -10.21 -34.84
CA ILE A 82 -60.71 -10.70 -36.22
C ILE A 82 -59.56 -10.03 -36.99
N GLU A 83 -59.38 -8.72 -36.83
CA GLU A 83 -58.26 -7.98 -37.42
C GLU A 83 -56.92 -8.49 -36.90
N ARG A 84 -56.78 -8.67 -35.58
CA ARG A 84 -55.59 -9.24 -34.95
C ARG A 84 -55.28 -10.65 -35.47
N ARG A 85 -56.30 -11.50 -35.60
CA ARG A 85 -56.14 -12.86 -36.16
C ARG A 85 -55.62 -12.80 -37.60
N ASN A 86 -56.16 -11.92 -38.42
CA ASN A 86 -55.75 -11.80 -39.83
C ASN A 86 -54.32 -11.26 -39.96
N ASP A 87 -53.94 -10.31 -39.10
CA ASP A 87 -52.57 -9.79 -39.06
C ASP A 87 -51.57 -10.88 -38.65
N LEU A 88 -51.87 -11.62 -37.57
CA LEU A 88 -51.05 -12.76 -37.15
C LEU A 88 -50.92 -13.82 -38.24
N LYS A 89 -52.01 -14.10 -38.99
CA LYS A 89 -51.95 -15.04 -40.11
C LYS A 89 -50.99 -14.59 -41.20
N ARG A 90 -50.98 -13.31 -41.57
CA ARG A 90 -50.01 -12.77 -42.54
C ARG A 90 -48.58 -12.84 -42.02
N GLN A 91 -48.36 -12.56 -40.74
CA GLN A 91 -47.02 -12.67 -40.14
C GLN A 91 -46.51 -14.11 -40.18
N ILE A 92 -47.37 -15.09 -39.90
CA ILE A 92 -47.02 -16.52 -40.02
C ILE A 92 -46.63 -16.86 -41.45
N GLU A 93 -47.42 -16.44 -42.45
CA GLU A 93 -47.12 -16.70 -43.87
C GLU A 93 -45.77 -16.10 -44.30
N THR A 94 -45.44 -14.88 -43.84
CA THR A 94 -44.14 -14.26 -44.10
C THR A 94 -42.99 -15.02 -43.43
N LEU A 95 -43.14 -15.37 -42.14
CA LEU A 95 -42.13 -16.12 -41.39
C LEU A 95 -41.89 -17.51 -41.97
N GLU A 96 -42.93 -18.19 -42.46
CA GLU A 96 -42.80 -19.49 -43.15
C GLU A 96 -42.01 -19.37 -44.47
N ALA A 97 -42.20 -18.27 -45.21
CA ALA A 97 -41.45 -18.01 -46.43
C ALA A 97 -39.96 -17.71 -46.13
N GLU A 98 -39.69 -16.90 -45.10
CA GLU A 98 -38.34 -16.62 -44.64
C GLU A 98 -37.64 -17.90 -44.14
N LEU A 99 -38.35 -18.74 -43.38
CA LEU A 99 -37.82 -20.00 -42.87
C LEU A 99 -37.43 -20.95 -44.01
N LYS A 100 -38.28 -21.11 -45.03
CA LYS A 100 -37.94 -21.89 -46.23
C LYS A 100 -36.73 -21.33 -46.98
N ALA A 101 -36.62 -20.00 -47.07
CA ALA A 101 -35.47 -19.37 -47.72
C ALA A 101 -34.16 -19.63 -46.94
N VAL A 102 -34.23 -19.63 -45.61
CA VAL A 102 -33.09 -19.99 -44.74
C VAL A 102 -32.77 -21.48 -44.84
N GLU A 103 -33.75 -22.37 -44.82
CA GLU A 103 -33.55 -23.82 -44.99
C GLU A 103 -32.90 -24.16 -46.34
N THR A 104 -33.28 -23.45 -47.41
CA THR A 104 -32.67 -23.61 -48.74
C THR A 104 -31.21 -23.16 -48.73
N LYS A 105 -30.89 -22.04 -48.05
CA LYS A 105 -29.50 -21.61 -47.88
C LYS A 105 -28.68 -22.58 -47.02
N ILE A 106 -29.31 -23.22 -46.04
CA ILE A 106 -28.66 -24.23 -45.19
C ILE A 106 -28.41 -25.52 -45.98
N SER A 107 -29.34 -25.95 -46.84
CA SER A 107 -29.15 -27.14 -47.68
C SER A 107 -28.12 -26.93 -48.81
N GLU A 108 -27.86 -25.68 -49.19
CA GLU A 108 -26.77 -25.28 -50.10
C GLU A 108 -25.37 -25.29 -49.45
N LEU A 109 -25.28 -25.32 -48.12
CA LEU A 109 -24.00 -25.42 -47.41
C LEU A 109 -23.58 -26.89 -47.31
N PRO A 110 -22.43 -27.30 -47.89
CA PRO A 110 -21.94 -28.66 -47.73
C PRO A 110 -21.55 -28.94 -46.27
N GLU A 111 -21.99 -30.07 -45.70
CA GLU A 111 -21.74 -30.53 -44.30
C GLU A 111 -20.24 -30.59 -43.90
N THR A 112 -19.33 -30.32 -44.81
CA THR A 112 -17.88 -30.56 -44.71
C THR A 112 -17.11 -29.52 -43.86
N ASP A 113 -17.64 -28.32 -43.57
CA ASP A 113 -16.86 -27.25 -42.94
C ASP A 113 -16.85 -27.26 -41.39
N ILE A 114 -17.88 -27.81 -40.74
CA ILE A 114 -17.99 -27.73 -39.27
C ILE A 114 -16.97 -28.67 -38.58
N GLY A 115 -16.68 -29.82 -39.17
CA GLY A 115 -15.70 -30.78 -38.65
C GLY A 115 -14.28 -30.23 -38.68
N PHE A 116 -13.87 -29.65 -39.82
CA PHE A 116 -12.55 -29.05 -40.00
C PHE A 116 -12.32 -27.84 -39.07
N LEU A 117 -13.32 -26.97 -38.91
CA LEU A 117 -13.25 -25.83 -38.01
C LEU A 117 -13.14 -26.25 -36.52
N ARG A 118 -13.82 -27.34 -36.12
CA ARG A 118 -13.69 -27.90 -34.77
C ARG A 118 -12.29 -28.47 -34.52
N GLU A 119 -11.72 -29.15 -35.49
CA GLU A 119 -10.36 -29.68 -35.40
C GLU A 119 -9.30 -28.57 -35.35
N GLN A 120 -9.43 -27.54 -36.20
CA GLN A 120 -8.56 -26.36 -36.11
C GLN A 120 -8.68 -25.66 -34.75
N ARG A 121 -9.89 -25.53 -34.20
CA ARG A 121 -10.10 -24.93 -32.87
C ARG A 121 -9.39 -25.74 -31.79
N LYS A 122 -9.48 -27.07 -31.86
CA LYS A 122 -8.79 -27.97 -30.92
C LYS A 122 -7.27 -27.80 -30.98
N GLN A 123 -6.69 -27.83 -32.19
CA GLN A 123 -5.25 -27.63 -32.40
C GLN A 123 -4.76 -26.25 -31.89
N ARG A 124 -5.54 -25.19 -32.14
CA ARG A 124 -5.21 -23.84 -31.64
C ARG A 124 -5.29 -23.75 -30.12
N LEU A 125 -6.23 -24.45 -29.48
CA LEU A 125 -6.32 -24.51 -28.01
C LEU A 125 -5.13 -25.26 -27.42
N GLU A 126 -4.75 -26.41 -27.99
CA GLU A 126 -3.58 -27.17 -27.56
C GLU A 126 -2.28 -26.35 -27.72
N TYR A 127 -2.16 -25.62 -28.83
CA TYR A 127 -1.04 -24.71 -29.05
C TYR A 127 -1.00 -23.57 -28.04
N ARG A 128 -2.13 -22.91 -27.77
CA ARG A 128 -2.25 -21.88 -26.71
C ARG A 128 -1.82 -22.43 -25.35
N ASP A 129 -2.25 -23.64 -25.01
CA ASP A 129 -1.94 -24.26 -23.72
C ASP A 129 -0.46 -24.67 -23.61
N SER A 130 0.19 -24.98 -24.74
CA SER A 130 1.64 -25.19 -24.80
C SER A 130 2.41 -23.89 -24.56
N LEU A 131 2.03 -22.79 -25.24
CA LEU A 131 2.64 -21.48 -25.07
C LEU A 131 2.45 -20.93 -23.66
N THR A 132 1.27 -21.16 -23.06
CA THR A 132 0.99 -20.75 -21.67
C THR A 132 1.90 -21.47 -20.67
N ARG A 133 2.16 -22.76 -20.90
CA ARG A 133 3.11 -23.54 -20.08
C ARG A 133 4.54 -23.01 -20.24
N GLU A 134 4.97 -22.76 -21.47
CA GLU A 134 6.31 -22.22 -21.75
C GLU A 134 6.49 -20.84 -21.11
N GLN A 135 5.49 -19.96 -21.21
CA GLN A 135 5.49 -18.67 -20.53
C GLN A 135 5.61 -18.81 -19.01
N SER A 136 4.89 -19.76 -18.40
CA SER A 136 4.97 -20.00 -16.95
C SER A 136 6.37 -20.47 -16.51
N VAL A 137 7.00 -21.36 -17.28
CA VAL A 137 8.39 -21.79 -17.05
C VAL A 137 9.34 -20.60 -17.16
N GLY A 138 9.23 -19.82 -18.24
CA GLY A 138 10.05 -18.63 -18.44
C GLY A 138 9.88 -17.58 -17.34
N GLN A 139 8.67 -17.41 -16.80
CA GLN A 139 8.40 -16.54 -15.66
C GLN A 139 9.11 -17.05 -14.39
N SER A 140 9.01 -18.36 -14.11
CA SER A 140 9.67 -18.99 -12.96
C SER A 140 11.19 -18.81 -13.01
N ASP A 141 11.80 -18.99 -14.19
CA ASP A 141 13.24 -18.86 -14.36
C ASP A 141 13.70 -17.40 -14.25
N ARG A 142 12.91 -16.45 -14.76
CA ARG A 142 13.15 -15.02 -14.51
C ARG A 142 13.13 -14.69 -13.02
N ASP A 143 12.16 -15.22 -12.28
CA ASP A 143 12.06 -14.98 -10.84
C ASP A 143 13.22 -15.63 -10.05
N LYS A 144 13.72 -16.79 -10.50
CA LYS A 144 14.93 -17.41 -9.93
C LYS A 144 16.16 -16.54 -10.21
N LEU A 145 16.35 -16.11 -11.44
CA LEU A 145 17.48 -15.26 -11.83
C LEU A 145 17.44 -13.90 -11.13
N ALA A 146 16.26 -13.30 -10.96
CA ALA A 146 16.08 -12.06 -10.22
C ALA A 146 16.49 -12.21 -8.75
N ARG A 147 16.12 -13.33 -8.11
CA ARG A 147 16.54 -13.65 -6.74
C ARG A 147 18.05 -13.88 -6.63
N ALA A 148 18.63 -14.66 -7.55
CA ALA A 148 20.07 -14.89 -7.58
C ALA A 148 20.85 -13.59 -7.78
N LYS A 149 20.41 -12.73 -8.71
CA LYS A 149 20.99 -11.40 -8.93
C LYS A 149 20.94 -10.53 -7.67
N LYS A 150 19.79 -10.53 -6.98
CA LYS A 150 19.64 -9.77 -5.73
C LYS A 150 20.62 -10.25 -4.67
N LEU A 151 20.72 -11.57 -4.47
CA LEU A 151 21.63 -12.16 -3.48
C LEU A 151 23.10 -11.83 -3.78
N ALA A 152 23.52 -11.98 -5.04
CA ALA A 152 24.86 -11.62 -5.48
C ALA A 152 25.17 -10.13 -5.29
N ASN A 153 24.18 -9.25 -5.52
CA ASN A 153 24.33 -7.81 -5.31
C ASN A 153 24.45 -7.45 -3.82
N ASP A 154 23.68 -8.12 -2.97
CA ASP A 154 23.76 -7.94 -1.51
C ASP A 154 25.12 -8.41 -0.96
N GLU A 155 25.63 -9.55 -1.45
CA GLU A 155 26.99 -10.03 -1.14
C GLU A 155 28.06 -9.06 -1.61
N TRP A 156 27.96 -8.57 -2.85
CA TRP A 156 28.89 -7.58 -3.40
C TRP A 156 28.93 -6.29 -2.58
N ASN A 157 27.77 -5.78 -2.16
CA ASN A 157 27.68 -4.61 -1.30
C ASN A 157 28.33 -4.86 0.08
N ALA A 158 28.10 -6.03 0.68
CA ALA A 158 28.68 -6.40 1.97
C ALA A 158 30.23 -6.49 1.89
N LEU A 159 30.75 -7.13 0.84
CA LEU A 159 32.20 -7.22 0.61
C LEU A 159 32.83 -5.84 0.37
N THR A 160 32.18 -5.00 -0.44
CA THR A 160 32.64 -3.63 -0.71
C THR A 160 32.66 -2.78 0.57
N ALA A 161 31.64 -2.90 1.42
CA ALA A 161 31.60 -2.22 2.71
C ALA A 161 32.74 -2.69 3.63
N ARG A 162 33.05 -3.99 3.62
CA ARG A 162 34.17 -4.56 4.38
C ARG A 162 35.52 -4.04 3.87
N GLN A 163 35.71 -3.96 2.55
CA GLN A 163 36.91 -3.39 1.94
C GLN A 163 37.14 -1.94 2.37
N LYS A 164 36.10 -1.09 2.31
CA LYS A 164 36.19 0.31 2.77
C LYS A 164 36.61 0.43 4.23
N ARG A 165 36.19 -0.51 5.09
CA ARG A 165 36.64 -0.57 6.50
C ARG A 165 38.12 -0.91 6.60
N TYR A 166 38.60 -1.87 5.82
CA TYR A 166 40.03 -2.21 5.76
C TYR A 166 40.89 -1.04 5.27
N GLU A 167 40.45 -0.33 4.23
CA GLU A 167 41.13 0.87 3.72
C GLU A 167 41.25 1.94 4.81
N ARG A 168 40.19 2.20 5.58
CA ARG A 168 40.23 3.15 6.70
C ARG A 168 41.23 2.72 7.79
N VAL A 169 41.30 1.43 8.11
CA VAL A 169 42.26 0.93 9.09
C VAL A 169 43.68 1.06 8.57
N ARG A 170 43.91 0.74 7.29
CA ARG A 170 45.20 0.91 6.63
C ARG A 170 45.66 2.37 6.66
N TYR A 171 44.82 3.33 6.29
CA TYR A 171 45.18 4.76 6.36
C TYR A 171 45.54 5.22 7.78
N ARG A 172 44.91 4.64 8.81
CA ARG A 172 45.28 4.93 10.21
C ARG A 172 46.64 4.34 10.58
N LEU A 173 46.95 3.15 10.08
CA LEU A 173 48.24 2.52 10.30
C LEU A 173 49.36 3.31 9.60
N ASP A 174 49.11 3.72 8.35
CA ASP A 174 50.04 4.56 7.57
C ASP A 174 50.30 5.88 8.32
N ALA A 175 49.25 6.59 8.74
CA ALA A 175 49.41 7.81 9.53
C ALA A 175 50.13 7.60 10.88
N ALA A 176 49.89 6.48 11.55
CA ALA A 176 50.59 6.15 12.79
C ALA A 176 52.08 5.86 12.55
N SER A 177 52.42 5.21 11.43
CA SER A 177 53.80 4.99 11.00
C SER A 177 54.49 6.31 10.69
N ASP A 178 53.84 7.18 9.93
CA ASP A 178 54.38 8.51 9.59
C ASP A 178 54.66 9.33 10.87
N ILE A 179 53.74 9.31 11.84
CA ILE A 179 53.93 9.97 13.14
C ILE A 179 55.12 9.35 13.90
N LEU A 180 55.23 8.03 13.91
CA LEU A 180 56.34 7.34 14.56
C LEU A 180 57.68 7.73 13.94
N ASP A 181 57.74 7.80 12.61
CA ASP A 181 58.95 8.21 11.88
C ASP A 181 59.34 9.65 12.21
N VAL A 182 58.37 10.58 12.26
CA VAL A 182 58.62 11.97 12.67
C VAL A 182 59.15 12.03 14.10
N ILE A 183 58.58 11.27 15.03
CA ILE A 183 59.04 11.23 16.42
C ILE A 183 60.46 10.66 16.50
N ALA A 184 60.75 9.56 15.81
CA ALA A 184 62.06 8.93 15.80
C ALA A 184 63.14 9.86 15.22
N ILE A 185 62.83 10.54 14.10
CA ILE A 185 63.72 11.53 13.49
C ILE A 185 63.92 12.73 14.43
N SER A 186 62.85 13.21 15.07
CA SER A 186 62.93 14.34 16.01
C SER A 186 63.80 14.00 17.21
N TYR A 187 63.62 12.80 17.79
CA TYR A 187 64.45 12.31 18.89
C TYR A 187 65.93 12.25 18.50
N LYS A 188 66.22 11.64 17.35
CA LYS A 188 67.58 11.56 16.80
C LYS A 188 68.19 12.94 16.57
N THR A 189 67.39 13.89 16.08
CA THR A 189 67.85 15.28 15.87
C THR A 189 68.16 15.96 17.20
N ILE A 190 67.35 15.75 18.23
CA ILE A 190 67.62 16.29 19.57
C ILE A 190 68.93 15.71 20.11
N GLU A 191 69.09 14.38 20.02
CA GLU A 191 70.24 13.65 20.54
C GLU A 191 71.55 14.01 19.83
N GLU A 192 71.55 14.00 18.49
CA GLU A 192 72.75 14.15 17.68
C GLU A 192 73.10 15.60 17.33
N SER A 193 72.14 16.53 17.38
CA SER A 193 72.35 17.94 16.99
C SER A 193 72.09 18.92 18.14
N GLU A 194 70.91 18.90 18.74
CA GLU A 194 70.52 19.97 19.67
C GLU A 194 71.25 19.88 21.01
N ILE A 195 71.42 18.69 21.59
CA ILE A 195 72.19 18.52 22.85
C ILE A 195 73.65 18.94 22.67
N PRO A 196 74.41 18.48 21.63
CA PRO A 196 75.77 18.94 21.42
C PRO A 196 75.88 20.47 21.26
N ARG A 197 74.90 21.11 20.62
CA ARG A 197 74.84 22.57 20.49
C ARG A 197 74.63 23.25 21.85
N VAL A 198 73.69 22.77 22.67
CA VAL A 198 73.46 23.30 24.02
C VAL A 198 74.71 23.12 24.88
N CYS A 199 75.34 21.95 24.84
CA CYS A 199 76.58 21.69 25.58
C CYS A 199 77.70 22.65 25.17
N SER A 200 77.94 22.83 23.87
CA SER A 200 79.00 23.71 23.37
C SER A 200 78.78 25.16 23.81
N ALA A 201 77.56 25.67 23.64
CA ALA A 201 77.19 27.03 24.05
C ALA A 201 77.26 27.21 25.58
N MET A 202 76.78 26.23 26.35
CA MET A 202 76.84 26.25 27.81
C MET A 202 78.30 26.32 28.29
N ASN A 203 79.17 25.47 27.73
CA ASN A 203 80.59 25.46 28.09
C ASN A 203 81.25 26.80 27.77
N GLU A 204 80.99 27.35 26.59
CA GLU A 204 81.51 28.66 26.18
C GLU A 204 81.03 29.77 27.13
N TYR A 205 79.73 29.89 27.39
CA TYR A 205 79.19 30.88 28.31
C TYR A 205 79.75 30.74 29.72
N PHE A 206 79.85 29.50 30.21
CA PHE A 206 80.34 29.23 31.55
C PHE A 206 81.79 29.65 31.73
N LEU A 207 82.68 29.23 30.81
CA LEU A 207 84.10 29.59 30.86
C LEU A 207 84.31 31.09 30.71
N ASN A 208 83.52 31.75 29.87
CA ASN A 208 83.54 33.21 29.70
C ASN A 208 83.10 33.95 30.98
N MET A 209 82.05 33.48 31.66
CA MET A 209 81.55 34.10 32.90
C MET A 209 82.53 33.98 34.06
N ILE A 210 83.22 32.85 34.20
CA ILE A 210 84.21 32.65 35.26
C ILE A 210 85.61 33.18 34.90
N GLN A 211 85.77 33.70 33.67
CA GLN A 211 87.05 34.15 33.11
C GLN A 211 88.14 33.07 33.25
N ALA A 212 87.81 31.84 32.85
CA ALA A 212 88.73 30.71 32.96
C ALA A 212 89.94 30.91 32.04
N ASP A 213 91.14 30.97 32.63
CA ASP A 213 92.39 30.93 31.89
C ASP A 213 92.68 29.50 31.35
N PRO A 214 92.91 29.32 30.04
CA PRO A 214 93.29 28.04 29.44
C PRO A 214 94.53 27.38 30.04
N GLU A 215 95.42 28.11 30.73
CA GLU A 215 96.65 27.53 31.31
C GLU A 215 96.55 27.33 32.83
N HIS A 216 95.80 28.17 33.54
CA HIS A 216 95.82 28.19 35.02
C HIS A 216 94.48 27.94 35.72
N SER A 217 93.38 27.78 34.99
CA SER A 217 92.06 27.53 35.60
C SER A 217 91.92 26.12 36.18
N ILE A 218 91.30 26.04 37.37
CA ILE A 218 90.88 24.79 38.03
C ILE A 218 89.70 24.15 37.27
N ILE A 219 88.90 24.95 36.57
CA ILE A 219 87.77 24.49 35.76
C ILE A 219 88.18 24.58 34.29
N ARG A 220 88.16 23.45 33.59
CA ARG A 220 88.56 23.35 32.18
C ARG A 220 87.37 23.22 31.24
N ARG A 221 86.32 22.53 31.67
CA ARG A 221 85.18 22.22 30.81
C ARG A 221 83.93 21.92 31.63
N ALA A 222 82.77 22.28 31.08
CA ALA A 222 81.48 21.74 31.49
C ALA A 222 80.87 20.97 30.31
N ASP A 223 80.16 19.88 30.61
CA ASP A 223 79.53 19.01 29.61
C ASP A 223 78.18 18.50 30.12
N ILE A 224 77.35 18.01 29.21
CA ILE A 224 76.11 17.30 29.52
C ILE A 224 76.36 15.82 29.23
N THR A 225 76.24 14.99 30.26
CA THR A 225 76.44 13.55 30.16
C THR A 225 75.29 12.86 29.41
N GLU A 226 75.47 11.59 29.04
CA GLU A 226 74.42 10.75 28.44
C GLU A 226 73.18 10.59 29.35
N ALA A 227 73.35 10.76 30.66
CA ALA A 227 72.26 10.78 31.63
C ALA A 227 71.55 12.14 31.73
N TYR A 228 71.92 13.10 30.90
CA TYR A 228 71.44 14.49 30.89
C TYR A 228 71.82 15.30 32.14
N ASP A 229 72.84 14.85 32.88
CA ASP A 229 73.41 15.58 34.02
C ASP A 229 74.56 16.49 33.59
N ILE A 230 74.67 17.66 34.23
CA ILE A 230 75.78 18.60 33.98
C ILE A 230 77.00 18.15 34.79
N ALA A 231 78.08 17.82 34.09
CA ALA A 231 79.37 17.47 34.68
C ALA A 231 80.39 18.57 34.44
N VAL A 232 81.27 18.81 35.42
CA VAL A 232 82.34 19.80 35.33
C VAL A 232 83.68 19.10 35.51
N TYR A 233 84.65 19.48 34.69
CA TYR A 233 85.97 18.85 34.62
C TYR A 233 87.07 19.87 34.87
N GLY A 234 88.07 19.49 35.66
CA GLY A 234 89.30 20.23 35.89
C GLY A 234 90.46 19.75 34.99
N PRO A 235 91.71 20.11 35.33
CA PRO A 235 92.89 19.61 34.63
C PRO A 235 92.92 18.08 34.59
N GLU A 236 93.46 17.53 33.50
CA GLU A 236 93.58 16.07 33.29
C GLU A 236 92.22 15.33 33.31
N ASP A 237 91.14 15.99 32.88
CA ASP A 237 89.76 15.46 32.85
C ASP A 237 89.26 14.94 34.21
N ARG A 238 89.78 15.49 35.31
CA ARG A 238 89.28 15.18 36.64
C ARG A 238 87.85 15.69 36.82
N HIS A 239 86.92 14.79 37.09
CA HIS A 239 85.54 15.14 37.44
C HIS A 239 85.51 15.95 38.76
N LEU A 240 84.78 17.07 38.74
CA LEU A 240 84.50 17.94 39.88
C LEU A 240 83.04 17.78 40.29
N ASP A 241 82.79 17.51 41.57
CA ASP A 241 81.44 17.45 42.10
C ASP A 241 80.84 18.86 42.13
N THR A 242 79.70 19.04 41.47
CA THR A 242 79.06 20.35 41.31
C THR A 242 78.51 20.92 42.62
N ASP A 243 78.28 20.07 43.62
CA ASP A 243 77.78 20.46 44.93
C ASP A 243 78.88 20.69 45.95
N LEU A 244 80.01 20.00 45.83
CA LEU A 244 81.11 20.05 46.80
C LEU A 244 82.31 20.86 46.31
N ASP A 245 82.69 20.74 45.04
CA ASP A 245 83.93 21.31 44.49
C ASP A 245 83.73 22.69 43.85
N LEU A 246 82.49 23.05 43.51
CA LEU A 246 82.13 24.36 42.92
C LEU A 246 81.68 25.36 43.99
N ASN A 247 82.33 26.52 43.99
CA ASN A 247 81.94 27.65 44.83
C ASN A 247 80.57 28.23 44.39
N GLY A 248 79.91 28.97 45.28
CA GLY A 248 78.57 29.51 45.03
C GLY A 248 78.46 30.50 43.86
N ALA A 249 79.56 31.15 43.46
CA ALA A 249 79.57 32.03 42.28
C ALA A 249 79.64 31.20 40.98
N SER A 250 80.56 30.23 40.91
CA SER A 250 80.70 29.33 39.77
C SER A 250 79.46 28.47 39.56
N ARG A 251 78.80 28.00 40.62
CA ARG A 251 77.53 27.25 40.50
C ARG A 251 76.43 28.08 39.85
N ARG A 252 76.28 29.35 40.26
CA ARG A 252 75.29 30.28 39.68
C ARG A 252 75.64 30.67 38.24
N ALA A 253 76.92 30.87 37.94
CA ALA A 253 77.39 31.09 36.58
C ALA A 253 77.09 29.89 35.67
N LEU A 254 77.27 28.66 36.16
CA LEU A 254 76.93 27.44 35.42
C LEU A 254 75.44 27.35 35.12
N THR A 255 74.59 27.62 36.11
CA THR A 255 73.13 27.67 35.92
C THR A 255 72.72 28.72 34.91
N LEU A 256 73.31 29.92 34.98
CA LEU A 256 73.02 30.99 34.02
C LEU A 256 73.49 30.64 32.61
N ALA A 257 74.70 30.08 32.47
CA ALA A 257 75.24 29.63 31.20
C ALA A 257 74.36 28.56 30.54
N PHE A 258 73.83 27.62 31.33
CA PHE A 258 72.90 26.60 30.82
C PHE A 258 71.58 27.22 30.34
N ILE A 259 70.98 28.13 31.11
CA ILE A 259 69.74 28.82 30.72
C ILE A 259 69.98 29.63 29.43
N LEU A 260 71.09 30.37 29.33
CA LEU A 260 71.42 31.14 28.13
C LEU A 260 71.62 30.23 26.91
N ALA A 261 72.35 29.13 27.06
CA ALA A 261 72.54 28.14 26.00
C ALA A 261 71.21 27.55 25.52
N LEU A 262 70.29 27.22 26.43
CA LEU A 262 68.95 26.76 26.06
C LEU A 262 68.16 27.83 25.30
N THR A 263 68.20 29.09 25.73
CA THR A 263 67.50 30.18 25.04
C THR A 263 68.06 30.43 23.65
N GLU A 264 69.38 30.35 23.47
CA GLU A 264 70.03 30.52 22.18
C GLU A 264 69.71 29.37 21.23
N VAL A 265 69.90 28.13 21.67
CA VAL A 265 69.71 26.95 20.81
C VAL A 265 68.24 26.75 20.46
N SER A 266 67.31 27.03 21.39
CA SER A 266 65.87 26.98 21.11
C SER A 266 65.38 28.07 20.15
N GLY A 267 66.19 29.11 19.89
CA GLY A 267 65.82 30.22 19.01
C GLY A 267 64.68 31.11 19.54
N VAL A 268 64.28 30.93 20.81
CA VAL A 268 63.19 31.69 21.42
C VAL A 268 63.69 33.08 21.81
N LYS A 269 63.17 34.12 21.16
CA LYS A 269 63.42 35.52 21.56
C LYS A 269 62.49 35.92 22.70
N ALA A 270 62.85 35.53 23.92
CA ALA A 270 62.24 36.04 25.14
C ALA A 270 63.21 36.99 25.87
N PRO A 271 62.72 38.07 26.53
CA PRO A 271 63.56 38.87 27.39
C PRO A 271 63.99 38.04 28.61
N ASN A 272 65.29 37.87 28.81
CA ASN A 272 65.83 37.19 29.98
C ASN A 272 65.72 38.12 31.20
N VAL A 273 64.79 37.84 32.10
CA VAL A 273 64.61 38.58 33.36
C VAL A 273 65.14 37.71 34.50
N ILE A 274 66.08 38.25 35.27
CA ILE A 274 66.68 37.56 36.40
C ILE A 274 66.35 38.37 37.65
N ASP A 275 65.60 37.76 38.57
CA ASP A 275 65.32 38.35 39.88
C ASP A 275 66.49 37.99 40.81
N THR A 276 67.31 39.00 41.17
CA THR A 276 68.59 38.86 41.92
C THR A 276 69.68 38.02 41.22
N PRO A 277 70.43 38.58 40.24
CA PRO A 277 71.34 37.79 39.40
C PRO A 277 72.59 37.22 40.10
N LEU A 278 73.00 37.76 41.26
CA LEU A 278 74.24 37.37 41.95
C LEU A 278 74.08 37.20 43.47
N GLY A 279 72.84 37.18 43.97
CA GLY A 279 72.53 37.21 45.41
C GLY A 279 72.79 38.56 46.04
#